data_AF-A0A2E0V7U9-F1
#
_entry.id   AF-A0A2E0V7U9-F1
#
_cell.length_a   1.000
_cell.length_b   1.000
_cell.length_c   1.000
_cell.angle_alpha   90.00
_cell.angle_beta   90.00
_cell.angle_gamma   90.00
#
_symmetry.space_group_name_H-M   'P 1'
#
loop_
_entity.id
_entity.type
_entity.pdbx_description
1 polymer ?
#
loop_
_entity_poly.entity_id
_entity_poly.type
_entity_poly.pdbx_seq_one_letter_code
_entity_poly.pdbx_strand_id
1 'polypeptide(L)'
;MQQMRIEIGIYVVAVAMACTSHAQASGTPLKVYILAGQSNMEGHARIETFDYIGEDPATAPILKEMVDADGQPITCDNVWIS
;
A
#
# COMPACT_ATOMS: atom_id res chain seq x y z
N MET A 1 -35.79 33.25 -24.68
CA MET A 1 -35.62 31.78 -24.73
C MET A 1 -34.22 31.33 -25.17
N GLN A 2 -33.59 31.98 -26.16
CA GLN A 2 -32.24 31.60 -26.63
C GLN A 2 -31.13 31.83 -25.57
N GLN A 3 -31.12 32.98 -24.89
CA GLN A 3 -30.17 33.29 -23.81
C GLN A 3 -30.19 32.24 -22.68
N MET A 4 -31.37 31.87 -22.22
CA MET A 4 -31.57 30.89 -21.15
C MET A 4 -31.02 29.49 -21.50
N ARG A 5 -31.04 29.11 -22.78
CA ARG A 5 -30.47 27.82 -23.24
C ARG A 5 -28.94 27.83 -23.24
N ILE A 6 -28.34 29.00 -23.48
CA ILE A 6 -26.87 29.18 -23.47
C ILE A 6 -26.36 29.09 -22.03
N GLU A 7 -27.00 29.79 -21.07
CA GLU A 7 -26.64 29.72 -19.65
C GLU A 7 -26.69 28.28 -19.12
N ILE A 8 -27.79 27.58 -19.39
CA ILE A 8 -27.95 26.17 -18.98
C ILE A 8 -26.86 25.30 -19.61
N GLY A 9 -26.51 25.52 -20.89
CA GLY A 9 -25.43 24.82 -21.56
C GLY A 9 -24.08 25.04 -20.87
N ILE A 10 -23.78 26.28 -20.47
CA ILE A 10 -22.54 26.62 -19.74
C ILE A 10 -22.50 25.90 -18.39
N TYR A 11 -23.59 25.91 -17.63
CA TYR A 11 -23.66 25.21 -16.35
C TYR A 11 -23.47 23.69 -16.49
N VAL A 12 -24.07 23.07 -17.51
CA VAL A 12 -23.90 21.62 -17.77
C VAL A 12 -22.44 21.29 -18.10
N VAL A 13 -21.79 22.10 -18.93
CA VAL A 13 -20.37 21.90 -19.27
C VAL A 13 -19.46 22.09 -18.05
N ALA A 14 -19.73 23.10 -17.22
CA ALA A 14 -18.96 23.36 -16.00
C ALA A 14 -19.07 22.19 -14.99
N VAL A 15 -20.28 21.65 -14.80
CA VAL A 15 -20.49 20.48 -13.93
C VAL A 15 -19.80 19.24 -14.50
N ALA A 16 -19.87 19.00 -15.80
CA ALA A 16 -19.20 17.88 -16.44
C ALA A 16 -17.67 17.93 -16.26
N MET A 17 -17.05 19.11 -16.41
CA MET A 17 -15.61 19.29 -16.19
C MET A 17 -15.20 19.09 -14.72
N ALA A 18 -16.03 19.54 -13.77
CA ALA A 18 -15.78 19.33 -12.34
C ALA A 18 -15.81 17.84 -11.97
N CYS A 19 -16.72 17.06 -12.55
CA CYS A 19 -16.84 15.62 -12.29
C CYS A 19 -15.72 14.77 -12.91
N THR A 20 -14.99 15.28 -13.92
CA THR A 20 -13.87 14.57 -14.54
C THR A 20 -12.52 14.80 -13.87
N SER A 21 -12.47 15.60 -12.81
CA SER A 21 -11.26 15.86 -12.02
C SER A 21 -10.92 14.66 -11.13
N HIS A 22 -10.58 13.52 -11.73
CA HIS A 22 -9.92 12.44 -11.00
C HIS A 22 -8.54 12.95 -10.59
N ALA A 23 -8.30 13.04 -9.29
CA ALA A 23 -6.97 13.27 -8.75
C ALA A 23 -6.04 12.21 -9.35
N GLN A 24 -5.23 12.61 -10.34
CA GLN A 24 -4.15 11.77 -10.83
C GLN A 24 -3.22 11.61 -9.65
N ALA A 25 -3.20 10.43 -9.03
CA ALA A 25 -2.25 10.10 -8.00
C ALA A 25 -0.85 10.30 -8.59
N SER A 26 -0.20 11.39 -8.22
CA SER A 26 1.15 11.72 -8.64
C SER A 26 2.11 10.80 -7.87
N GLY A 27 2.43 9.64 -8.43
CA GLY A 27 3.36 8.69 -7.82
C GLY A 27 3.47 7.37 -8.59
N THR A 28 4.45 6.56 -8.20
CA THR A 28 4.49 5.14 -8.62
C THR A 28 3.24 4.42 -8.08
N PRO A 29 2.61 3.53 -8.86
CA PRO A 29 1.47 2.75 -8.36
C PRO A 29 1.80 2.05 -7.04
N LEU A 30 0.88 2.13 -6.08
CA LEU A 30 1.01 1.42 -4.81
C LEU A 30 0.99 -0.09 -5.06
N LYS A 31 1.97 -0.80 -4.52
CA LYS A 31 1.95 -2.27 -4.49
C LYS A 31 1.08 -2.72 -3.33
N VAL A 32 0.01 -3.45 -3.64
CA VAL A 32 -0.94 -3.97 -2.64
C VAL A 32 -0.82 -5.49 -2.62
N TYR A 33 -0.52 -6.04 -1.45
CA TYR A 33 -0.51 -7.47 -1.18
C TYR A 33 -1.67 -7.80 -0.25
N ILE A 34 -2.45 -8.83 -0.59
CA ILE A 34 -3.58 -9.29 0.22
C ILE A 34 -3.23 -10.64 0.81
N LEU A 35 -3.09 -10.71 2.13
CA LEU A 35 -3.07 -11.99 2.86
C LEU A 35 -4.51 -12.35 3.23
N ALA A 36 -4.99 -13.51 2.76
CA ALA A 36 -6.36 -13.98 3.01
C ALA A 36 -6.36 -15.49 3.31
N GLY A 37 -7.09 -15.90 4.35
CA GLY A 37 -7.29 -17.29 4.75
C GLY A 37 -8.01 -17.42 6.09
N GLN A 38 -7.86 -18.57 6.75
CA GLN A 38 -8.47 -18.83 8.07
C GLN A 38 -7.73 -18.09 9.20
N SER A 39 -8.18 -18.28 10.45
CA SER A 39 -7.60 -17.63 11.64
C SER A 39 -6.08 -17.79 11.70
N ASN A 40 -5.38 -16.73 12.12
CA ASN A 40 -3.93 -16.67 12.30
C ASN A 40 -3.10 -16.60 10.99
N MET A 41 -3.59 -15.88 9.98
CA MET A 41 -2.84 -15.64 8.74
C MET A 41 -1.67 -14.66 8.95
N GLU A 42 -1.72 -13.84 10.00
CA GLU A 42 -0.61 -13.01 10.45
C GLU A 42 0.57 -13.83 10.96
N GLY A 43 0.30 -15.00 11.54
CA GLY A 43 1.28 -15.79 12.26
C GLY A 43 1.64 -15.17 13.62
N HIS A 44 1.78 -16.01 14.65
CA HIS A 44 2.26 -15.56 15.97
C HIS A 44 3.79 -15.48 15.97
N ALA A 45 4.33 -14.52 15.21
CA ALA A 45 5.78 -14.31 15.15
C ALA A 45 6.31 -13.80 16.48
N ARG A 46 7.49 -14.28 16.88
CA ARG A 46 8.24 -13.76 18.03
C ARG A 46 9.68 -13.46 17.64
N ILE A 47 10.32 -12.54 18.35
CA ILE A 47 11.72 -12.19 18.12
C ILE A 47 12.63 -13.41 18.30
N GLU A 48 12.36 -14.26 19.29
CA GLU A 48 13.18 -15.46 19.54
C GLU A 48 13.08 -16.51 18.43
N THR A 49 12.08 -16.38 17.53
CA THR A 49 11.89 -17.29 16.40
C THR A 49 12.42 -16.74 15.07
N PHE A 50 13.01 -15.55 15.07
CA PHE A 50 13.40 -14.84 13.85
C PHE A 50 14.51 -15.55 13.06
N ASP A 51 15.50 -16.09 13.76
CA ASP A 51 16.66 -16.74 13.16
C ASP A 51 16.30 -18.05 12.41
N TYR A 52 15.15 -18.67 12.71
CA TYR A 52 14.69 -19.88 12.02
C TYR A 52 14.46 -19.66 10.51
N ILE A 53 14.25 -18.42 10.05
CA ILE A 53 14.20 -18.08 8.62
C ILE A 53 15.51 -18.49 7.91
N GLY A 54 16.63 -18.46 8.64
CA GLY A 54 17.96 -18.82 8.12
C GLY A 54 18.22 -20.32 8.00
N GLU A 55 17.41 -21.18 8.63
CA GLU A 55 17.64 -22.62 8.63
C GLU A 55 17.24 -23.28 7.30
N ASP A 56 16.30 -22.70 6.55
CA ASP A 56 15.97 -23.13 5.20
C ASP A 56 16.84 -22.35 4.16
N PRO A 57 17.63 -23.05 3.32
CA PRO A 57 18.45 -22.42 2.29
C PRO A 57 17.67 -21.51 1.33
N ALA A 58 16.38 -21.76 1.10
CA ALA A 58 15.53 -20.95 0.23
C ALA A 58 15.18 -19.59 0.85
N THR A 59 15.08 -19.51 2.17
CA THR A 59 14.72 -18.28 2.90
C THR A 59 15.90 -17.63 3.60
N ALA A 60 17.04 -18.30 3.72
CA ALA A 60 18.26 -17.75 4.29
C ALA A 60 18.73 -16.41 3.68
N PRO A 61 18.56 -16.14 2.36
CA PRO A 61 18.85 -14.81 1.81
C PRO A 61 17.95 -13.71 2.39
N ILE A 62 16.70 -14.02 2.73
CA ILE A 62 15.72 -13.07 3.28
C ILE A 62 16.16 -12.61 4.67
N LEU A 63 16.65 -13.53 5.52
CA LEU A 63 17.13 -13.17 6.86
C LEU A 63 18.23 -12.09 6.79
N LYS A 64 19.12 -12.14 5.80
CA LYS A 64 20.18 -11.15 5.60
C LYS A 64 19.66 -9.76 5.25
N GLU A 65 18.47 -9.66 4.65
CA GLU A 65 17.82 -8.39 4.34
C GLU A 65 17.07 -7.81 5.55
N MET A 66 16.85 -8.62 6.59
CA MET A 66 16.02 -8.27 7.74
C MET A 66 16.81 -7.97 9.03
N VAL A 67 18.12 -8.21 9.04
CA VAL A 67 19.02 -7.92 10.17
C VAL A 67 20.03 -6.83 9.83
N ASP A 68 20.47 -6.08 10.83
CA ASP A 68 21.52 -5.08 10.71
C ASP A 68 22.94 -5.70 10.72
N ALA A 69 23.96 -4.84 10.74
CA ALA A 69 25.36 -5.27 10.76
C ALA A 69 25.76 -6.03 12.04
N ASP A 70 25.01 -5.85 13.14
CA ASP A 70 25.20 -6.51 14.43
C ASP A 70 24.34 -7.79 14.54
N GLY A 71 23.58 -8.13 13.49
CA GLY A 71 22.71 -9.29 13.42
C GLY A 71 21.38 -9.10 14.17
N GLN A 72 21.02 -7.87 14.54
CA GLN A 72 19.75 -7.60 15.21
C GLN A 72 18.64 -7.32 14.19
N PRO A 73 17.37 -7.70 14.46
CA PRO A 73 16.26 -7.37 13.57
C PRO A 73 16.12 -5.86 13.34
N ILE A 74 16.01 -5.47 12.06
CA ILE A 74 15.82 -4.08 11.67
C ILE A 74 14.44 -3.60 12.14
N THR A 75 14.39 -2.43 12.79
CA THR A 75 13.13 -1.75 13.13
C THR A 75 12.65 -0.90 11.96
N CYS A 76 11.37 -1.03 11.60
CA CYS A 76 10.76 -0.28 10.50
C CYS A 76 9.88 0.86 11.03
N ASP A 77 10.31 2.11 10.83
CA ASP A 77 9.60 3.29 11.36
C ASP A 77 8.33 3.67 10.58
N ASN A 78 8.24 3.30 9.30
CA ASN A 78 7.14 3.66 8.40
C ASN A 78 6.09 2.55 8.29
N VAL A 79 5.67 1.99 9.42
CA VAL A 79 4.71 0.88 9.49
C VAL A 79 3.48 1.29 10.29
N TRP A 80 2.30 0.95 9.78
CA TRP A 80 1.04 1.09 10.50
C TRP A 80 0.41 -0.29 10.69
N ILE A 81 0.06 -0.63 11.94
CA ILE A 81 -0.67 -1.84 12.31
C ILE A 81 -1.92 -1.39 13.06
N SER A 82 -3.10 -1.84 12.61
CA SER A 82 -4.41 -1.51 13.20
C SER A 82 -5.01 -2.68 13.96
#